data_AF-A0A356X491-F1
#
_entry.id   AF-A0A356X491-F1
#
_cell.length_a   1.000
_cell.length_b   1.000
_cell.length_c   1.000
_cell.angle_alpha   90.00
_cell.angle_beta   90.00
_cell.angle_gamma   90.00
#
_symmetry.space_group_name_H-M   'P 1'
#
loop_
_entity.id
_entity.type
_entity.pdbx_description
1 polymer ?
#
loop_
_entity_poly.entity_id
_entity_poly.type
_entity_poly.pdbx_seq_one_letter_code
_entity_poly.pdbx_strand_id
1 'polypeptide(L)'
;MHPNGIAYDIIKKRIPVINQEIAKILANIVDFEVFFESNGNKLDIFIKHPRHDPRPIEMGSGAEKTMAAIAIRLSLLSVSSLPKAD
;
A
#
# COMPACT_ATOMS: atom_id res chain seq x y z
N MET A 1 -21.37 8.74 15.86
CA MET A 1 -21.25 9.45 14.57
C MET A 1 -19.93 10.21 14.61
N HIS A 2 -18.88 9.68 13.96
CA HIS A 2 -17.53 10.26 13.98
C HIS A 2 -17.50 11.44 12.99
N PRO A 3 -16.92 12.61 13.32
CA PRO A 3 -16.89 13.78 12.44
C PRO A 3 -16.31 13.56 11.03
N ASN A 4 -15.56 12.45 10.82
CA ASN A 4 -14.93 12.07 9.55
C ASN A 4 -15.47 10.77 8.93
N GLY A 5 -16.65 10.28 9.35
CA GLY A 5 -17.14 8.93 9.02
C GLY A 5 -17.19 8.61 7.51
N ILE A 6 -17.70 9.54 6.69
CA ILE A 6 -17.86 9.31 5.25
C ILE A 6 -16.50 9.24 4.54
N ALA A 7 -15.58 10.16 4.83
CA ALA A 7 -14.24 10.15 4.24
C ALA A 7 -13.48 8.87 4.64
N TYR A 8 -13.58 8.48 5.90
CA TYR A 8 -12.99 7.25 6.41
C TYR A 8 -13.55 6.01 5.71
N ASP A 9 -14.88 5.92 5.55
CA ASP A 9 -15.54 4.82 4.83
C ASP A 9 -15.11 4.75 3.36
N ILE A 10 -14.94 5.90 2.70
CA ILE A 10 -14.45 5.98 1.32
C ILE A 10 -13.00 5.49 1.25
N ILE A 11 -12.12 5.95 2.14
CA ILE A 11 -10.71 5.51 2.19
C ILE A 11 -10.65 4.00 2.40
N LYS A 12 -11.40 3.48 3.37
CA LYS A 12 -11.45 2.03 3.66
C LYS A 12 -11.91 1.21 2.46
N LYS A 13 -12.88 1.71 1.68
CA LYS A 13 -13.33 1.07 0.43
C LYS A 13 -12.28 1.13 -0.69
N ARG A 14 -11.38 2.11 -0.67
CA ARG A 14 -10.32 2.29 -1.69
C ARG A 14 -9.04 1.53 -1.39
N ILE A 15 -8.73 1.24 -0.12
CA ILE A 15 -7.52 0.49 0.29
C ILE A 15 -7.33 -0.82 -0.50
N PRO A 16 -8.36 -1.69 -0.68
CA PRO A 16 -8.19 -2.92 -1.46
C PRO A 16 -7.76 -2.66 -2.91
N VAL A 17 -8.25 -1.59 -3.54
CA VAL A 17 -7.90 -1.21 -4.91
C VAL A 17 -6.43 -0.77 -4.98
N ILE A 18 -5.97 0.00 -3.98
CA ILE A 18 -4.58 0.44 -3.89
C ILE A 18 -3.65 -0.78 -3.70
N ASN A 19 -3.99 -1.69 -2.78
CA ASN A 19 -3.19 -2.89 -2.53
C ASN A 19 -3.09 -3.80 -3.76
N GLN A 20 -4.18 -3.95 -4.51
CA GLN A 20 -4.16 -4.67 -5.79
C GLN A 20 -3.19 -4.04 -6.79
N GLU A 21 -3.16 -2.71 -6.86
CA GLU A 21 -2.27 -2.01 -7.79
C GLU A 21 -0.80 -2.12 -7.36
N ILE A 22 -0.51 -2.04 -6.06
CA ILE A 22 0.84 -2.27 -5.51
C ILE A 22 1.30 -3.69 -5.88
N ALA A 23 0.45 -4.69 -5.67
CA ALA A 23 0.77 -6.08 -5.97
C ALA A 23 1.07 -6.29 -7.46
N LYS A 24 0.31 -5.66 -8.36
CA LYS A 24 0.61 -5.71 -9.81
C LYS A 24 1.93 -5.07 -10.19
N ILE A 25 2.26 -3.91 -9.59
CA ILE A 25 3.50 -3.20 -9.90
C ILE A 25 4.71 -4.00 -9.42
N LEU A 26 4.60 -4.67 -8.27
CA LEU A 26 5.66 -5.50 -7.71
C LEU A 26 5.71 -6.92 -8.32
N ALA A 27 4.66 -7.34 -9.02
CA ALA A 27 4.58 -8.66 -9.64
C ALA A 27 5.75 -8.92 -10.58
N ASN A 28 6.37 -10.08 -10.45
CA ASN A 28 7.54 -10.52 -11.23
C ASN A 28 8.83 -9.70 -11.00
N ILE A 29 8.84 -8.72 -10.08
CA ILE A 29 10.05 -7.96 -9.71
C ILE A 29 10.61 -8.47 -8.38
N VAL A 30 9.73 -8.80 -7.44
CA VAL A 30 10.10 -9.21 -6.08
C VAL A 30 9.28 -10.42 -5.62
N ASP A 31 9.82 -11.15 -4.64
CA ASP A 31 9.17 -12.34 -4.05
C ASP A 31 8.43 -12.01 -2.74
N PHE A 32 8.07 -10.75 -2.49
CA PHE A 32 7.35 -10.33 -1.28
C PHE A 32 6.16 -9.43 -1.63
N GLU A 33 5.19 -9.38 -0.72
CA GLU A 33 4.00 -8.56 -0.82
C GLU A 33 4.16 -7.29 0.03
N VAL A 34 3.65 -6.17 -0.48
CA VAL A 34 3.53 -4.90 0.26
C VAL A 34 2.07 -4.47 0.22
N PHE A 35 1.50 -4.15 1.37
CA PHE A 35 0.10 -3.74 1.45
C PHE A 35 -0.18 -2.81 2.62
N PHE A 36 -1.22 -1.99 2.45
CA PHE A 36 -1.80 -1.19 3.51
C PHE A 36 -2.83 -2.00 4.30
N GLU A 37 -2.85 -1.81 5.61
CA GLU A 37 -3.92 -2.27 6.51
C GLU A 37 -4.45 -1.08 7.31
N SER A 38 -5.78 -0.98 7.44
CA SER A 38 -6.42 0.06 8.25
C SER A 38 -6.94 -0.52 9.55
N ASN A 39 -6.37 -0.05 10.67
CA ASN A 39 -6.81 -0.40 12.01
C ASN A 39 -7.38 0.83 12.72
N GLY A 40 -8.71 0.97 12.63
CA GLY A 40 -9.39 2.19 13.10
C GLY A 40 -8.83 3.42 12.39
N ASN A 41 -8.36 4.40 13.15
CA ASN A 41 -7.88 5.66 12.60
C ASN A 41 -6.43 5.61 12.08
N LYS A 42 -5.78 4.44 12.09
CA LYS A 42 -4.41 4.26 11.61
C LYS A 42 -4.37 3.49 10.30
N LEU A 43 -3.41 3.85 9.47
CA LEU A 43 -3.07 3.18 8.23
C LEU A 43 -1.63 2.71 8.34
N ASP A 44 -1.43 1.40 8.43
CA ASP A 44 -0.13 0.77 8.60
C ASP A 44 0.31 0.10 7.29
N ILE A 45 1.62 0.02 7.06
CA ILE A 45 2.21 -0.60 5.87
C ILE A 45 2.93 -1.87 6.31
N PHE A 46 2.58 -2.98 5.68
CA PHE A 46 3.17 -4.28 5.94
C PHE A 46 3.96 -4.79 4.75
N ILE A 47 5.01 -5.54 5.06
CA ILE A 47 5.74 -6.40 4.13
C ILE A 47 5.58 -7.85 4.56
N LYS A 48 5.30 -8.73 3.60
CA LYS A 48 5.15 -10.17 3.83
C LYS A 48 5.97 -10.97 2.84
N HIS A 49 6.89 -11.76 3.36
CA HIS A 49 7.65 -12.74 2.58
C HIS A 49 6.93 -14.10 2.60
N PRO A 50 7.16 -15.00 1.62
CA PRO A 50 6.35 -16.20 1.44
C PRO A 50 6.36 -17.18 2.62
N ARG A 51 7.42 -17.15 3.44
CA ARG A 51 7.62 -18.04 4.60
C ARG A 51 7.55 -17.32 5.95
N HIS A 52 7.14 -16.06 5.96
CA HIS A 52 7.10 -15.25 7.16
C HIS A 52 5.74 -14.58 7.32
N ASP A 53 5.36 -14.34 8.56
CA ASP A 53 4.19 -13.52 8.85
C ASP A 53 4.43 -12.07 8.40
N PRO A 54 3.34 -11.33 8.08
CA PRO A 54 3.44 -9.92 7.81
C PRO A 54 4.11 -9.18 8.96
N ARG A 55 5.05 -8.31 8.63
CA ARG A 55 5.72 -7.44 9.59
C ARG A 55 5.63 -5.99 9.13
N PRO A 56 5.72 -5.02 10.06
CA PRO A 56 5.79 -3.61 9.68
C PRO A 56 6.91 -3.38 8.66
N ILE A 57 6.66 -2.55 7.65
CA ILE A 57 7.65 -2.22 6.61
C ILE A 57 8.95 -1.68 7.21
N GLU A 58 8.89 -1.12 8.43
CA GLU A 58 10.07 -0.60 9.11
C GLU A 58 11.12 -1.63 9.48
N MET A 59 10.73 -2.90 9.56
CA MET A 59 11.62 -4.04 9.78
C MET A 59 12.19 -4.60 8.47
N GLY A 60 11.81 -4.06 7.31
CA GLY A 60 12.38 -4.41 6.02
C GLY A 60 13.76 -3.80 5.79
N SER A 61 14.53 -4.39 4.87
CA SER A 61 15.80 -3.84 4.41
C SER A 61 15.61 -2.51 3.66
N GLY A 62 16.70 -1.73 3.53
CA GLY A 62 16.65 -0.47 2.78
C GLY A 62 16.12 -0.64 1.35
N ALA A 63 16.57 -1.68 0.65
CA ALA A 63 16.12 -1.99 -0.71
C ALA A 63 14.62 -2.32 -0.78
N GLU A 64 14.11 -3.12 0.17
CA GLU A 64 12.67 -3.44 0.26
C GLU A 64 11.84 -2.18 0.49
N LYS A 65 12.28 -1.29 1.39
CA LYS A 65 11.62 -0.01 1.63
C LYS A 65 11.62 0.88 0.40
N THR A 66 12.72 0.91 -0.36
CA THR A 66 12.79 1.67 -1.62
C THR A 66 11.81 1.12 -2.66
N MET A 67 11.75 -0.20 -2.85
CA MET A 67 10.81 -0.84 -3.77
C MET A 67 9.35 -0.60 -3.35
N ALA A 68 9.06 -0.72 -2.06
CA ALA A 68 7.74 -0.41 -1.50
C ALA A 68 7.35 1.05 -1.78
N ALA A 69 8.25 2.01 -1.53
CA ALA A 69 8.00 3.43 -1.76
C ALA A 69 7.72 3.74 -3.24
N ILE A 70 8.49 3.15 -4.16
CA ILE A 70 8.28 3.31 -5.61
C ILE A 70 6.93 2.71 -6.00
N ALA A 71 6.61 1.49 -5.56
CA ALA A 71 5.37 0.82 -5.89
C ALA A 71 4.14 1.57 -5.34
N ILE A 72 4.19 2.04 -4.10
CA ILE A 72 3.13 2.86 -3.50
C ILE A 72 2.92 4.14 -4.31
N ARG A 73 4.00 4.84 -4.66
CA ARG A 73 3.92 6.07 -5.45
C ARG A 73 3.26 5.82 -6.81
N LEU A 74 3.71 4.80 -7.54
CA LEU A 74 3.14 4.43 -8.84
C LEU A 74 1.67 4.00 -8.72
N SER A 75 1.33 3.25 -7.67
CA SER A 75 -0.04 2.83 -7.40
C SER A 75 -0.96 4.02 -7.20
N LEU A 76 -0.55 4.98 -6.37
CA LEU A 76 -1.32 6.21 -6.12
C LEU A 76 -1.48 7.06 -7.38
N LEU A 77 -0.45 7.14 -8.23
CA LEU A 77 -0.54 7.81 -9.53
C LEU A 77 -1.47 7.07 -10.52
N SER A 78 -1.55 5.74 -10.44
CA SER A 78 -2.42 4.91 -11.28
C SER A 78 -3.89 5.01 -10.85
N VAL A 79 -4.17 4.94 -9.54
CA VAL A 79 -5.54 4.94 -9.01
C VAL A 79 -6.17 6.32 -8.88
N SER A 80 -5.37 7.39 -8.93
CA SER A 80 -5.85 8.77 -8.84
C SER A 80 -5.93 9.43 -10.21
N SER A 81 -6.78 10.45 -10.31
CA SER A 81 -6.85 11.35 -11.47
C SER A 81 -5.79 12.46 -11.42
N LEU A 82 -4.73 12.30 -10.60
CA LEU A 82 -3.65 13.28 -10.55
C LEU A 82 -3.00 13.40 -11.94
N PRO A 83 -2.63 14.61 -12.39
CA PRO A 83 -1.94 14.80 -13.66
C PRO A 83 -0.70 13.92 -13.69
N LYS A 84 -0.65 13.00 -14.66
CA LYS A 84 0.54 12.20 -14.91
C LYS A 84 1.56 13.14 -15.55
N ALA A 85 2.78 13.16 -15.02
CA ALA A 85 3.87 13.86 -15.70
C ALA A 85 4.08 13.16 -17.06
N ASP A 86 4.03 13.92 -18.14
CA ASP A 86 4.34 13.49 -19.51
C ASP A 86 5.85 13.26 -19.65
#